data_AF-A0A7W9H062-F1
#
_entry.id   AF-A0A7W9H062-F1
#
_cell.length_a   1.000
_cell.length_b   1.000
_cell.length_c   1.000
_cell.angle_alpha   90.00
_cell.angle_beta   90.00
_cell.angle_gamma   90.00
#
_symmetry.space_group_name_H-M   'P 1'
#
loop_
_entity.id
_entity.type
_entity.pdbx_description
1 polymer ?
#
loop_
_entity_poly.entity_id
_entity_poly.type
_entity_poly.pdbx_seq_one_letter_code
_entity_poly.pdbx_strand_id
1 'polypeptide(L)'
;MVRVLLASQNSIKLEEVRAIFPDTEVLDIDLHEVQATDVSVVVRHKLEQVAALGLPHPVVVEDTGLALEAWDGLPGALIKWFVGHLGAQRLKEVALGAGGPARATAVSAVGVVHGGECRVWEGRLDGRIVDARGELGGWTPVFEVADTGQTLAEMSFEDRLRYTMRREPLEHAREWLTRRQAAVA
;
A
#
# COMPACT_ATOMS: atom_id res chain seq x y z
N MET A 1 -15.48 14.68 11.33
CA MET A 1 -14.61 13.66 10.73
C MET A 1 -14.55 13.92 9.23
N VAL A 2 -13.39 13.69 8.59
CA VAL A 2 -13.25 13.90 7.14
C VAL A 2 -13.82 12.68 6.43
N ARG A 3 -14.88 12.84 5.65
CA ARG A 3 -15.36 11.81 4.71
C ARG A 3 -14.40 11.71 3.53
N VAL A 4 -14.01 10.51 3.15
CA VAL A 4 -13.14 10.25 1.99
C VAL A 4 -13.70 9.15 1.10
N LEU A 5 -13.36 9.22 -0.18
CA LEU A 5 -13.62 8.17 -1.16
C LEU A 5 -12.32 7.39 -1.41
N LEU A 6 -12.32 6.07 -1.23
CA LEU A 6 -11.19 5.21 -1.58
C LEU A 6 -11.40 4.58 -2.96
N ALA A 7 -10.56 4.93 -3.93
CA ALA A 7 -10.56 4.31 -5.26
C ALA A 7 -9.75 3.01 -5.27
N SER A 8 -10.23 2.01 -4.52
CA SER A 8 -9.65 0.67 -4.48
C SER A 8 -10.68 -0.35 -3.98
N GLN A 9 -10.64 -1.56 -4.56
CA GLN A 9 -11.45 -2.70 -4.15
C GLN A 9 -10.69 -3.69 -3.24
N ASN A 10 -9.43 -3.43 -2.90
CA ASN A 10 -8.63 -4.33 -2.07
C ASN A 10 -9.07 -4.24 -0.59
N SER A 11 -9.57 -5.35 -0.03
CA SER A 11 -10.09 -5.40 1.33
C SER A 11 -9.05 -5.06 2.41
N ILE A 12 -7.80 -5.50 2.25
CA ILE A 12 -6.71 -5.22 3.19
C ILE A 12 -6.43 -3.71 3.23
N LYS A 13 -6.36 -3.07 2.05
CA LYS A 13 -6.20 -1.61 1.94
C LYS A 13 -7.38 -0.89 2.58
N LEU A 14 -8.60 -1.35 2.31
CA LEU A 14 -9.82 -0.74 2.85
C LEU A 14 -9.88 -0.80 4.37
N GLU A 15 -9.49 -1.92 4.99
CA GLU A 15 -9.41 -2.06 6.45
C GLU A 15 -8.42 -1.07 7.06
N GLU A 16 -7.21 -0.95 6.50
CA GLU A 16 -6.17 -0.04 6.99
C GLU A 16 -6.55 1.43 6.77
N VAL A 17 -7.15 1.76 5.63
CA VAL A 17 -7.65 3.12 5.35
C VAL A 17 -8.76 3.47 6.34
N ARG A 18 -9.70 2.57 6.62
CA ARG A 18 -10.80 2.80 7.57
C ARG A 18 -10.33 3.01 9.01
N ALA A 19 -9.21 2.42 9.40
CA ALA A 19 -8.62 2.69 10.71
C ALA A 19 -8.17 4.15 10.87
N ILE A 20 -7.74 4.79 9.78
CA ILE A 20 -7.28 6.20 9.78
C ILE A 20 -8.40 7.17 9.41
N PHE A 21 -9.27 6.77 8.49
CA PHE A 21 -10.43 7.49 7.98
C PHE A 21 -11.71 6.67 8.20
N PRO A 22 -12.34 6.74 9.40
CA PRO A 22 -13.52 5.92 9.70
C PRO A 22 -14.70 6.13 8.75
N ASP A 23 -14.83 7.34 8.20
CA ASP A 23 -15.85 7.73 7.22
C ASP A 23 -15.32 7.54 5.79
N THR A 24 -14.98 6.29 5.43
CA THR A 24 -14.49 5.90 4.09
C THR A 24 -15.55 5.13 3.32
N GLU A 25 -15.88 5.63 2.13
CA GLU A 25 -16.66 4.92 1.11
C GLU A 25 -15.77 4.44 -0.03
N VAL A 26 -16.12 3.32 -0.65
CA VAL A 26 -15.42 2.82 -1.84
C VAL A 26 -15.93 3.57 -3.06
N LEU A 27 -15.02 4.20 -3.80
CA LEU A 27 -15.29 4.69 -5.15
C LEU A 27 -15.02 3.56 -6.12
N ASP A 28 -16.10 2.96 -6.63
CA ASP A 28 -16.01 1.86 -7.58
C ASP A 28 -15.66 2.39 -8.98
N ILE A 29 -14.36 2.39 -9.28
CA ILE A 29 -13.81 2.82 -10.56
C ILE A 29 -12.62 1.94 -10.92
N ASP A 30 -12.53 1.57 -12.19
CA ASP A 30 -11.36 0.90 -12.75
C ASP A 30 -10.32 1.96 -13.13
N LEU A 31 -9.21 1.99 -12.38
CA LEU A 31 -8.09 2.90 -12.65
C LEU A 31 -7.00 2.16 -13.40
N HIS A 32 -6.53 2.77 -14.49
CA HIS A 32 -5.37 2.24 -15.20
C HIS A 32 -4.13 2.30 -14.30
N GLU A 33 -3.44 1.17 -14.13
CA GLU A 33 -2.15 1.08 -13.44
C GLU A 33 -1.04 1.04 -14.51
N VAL A 34 -0.25 2.12 -14.60
CA VAL A 34 0.92 2.15 -15.49
C VAL A 34 1.96 1.11 -15.09
N GLN A 35 2.68 0.57 -16.07
CA GLN A 35 3.77 -0.36 -15.82
C GLN A 35 4.98 0.40 -15.26
N ALA A 36 5.08 0.45 -13.94
CA ALA A 36 6.19 1.01 -13.21
C ALA A 36 6.57 0.09 -12.05
N THR A 37 7.82 0.15 -11.62
CA THR A 37 8.30 -0.54 -10.42
C THR A 37 8.22 0.36 -9.18
N ASP A 38 8.17 1.67 -9.39
CA ASP A 38 7.98 2.70 -8.37
C ASP A 38 6.48 2.94 -8.12
N VAL A 39 6.04 2.71 -6.88
CA VAL A 39 4.65 2.90 -6.43
C VAL A 39 4.19 4.36 -6.57
N SER A 40 5.08 5.34 -6.41
CA SER A 40 4.73 6.76 -6.54
C SER A 40 4.36 7.13 -7.97
N VAL A 41 4.99 6.50 -8.96
CA VAL A 41 4.64 6.69 -10.38
C VAL A 41 3.24 6.14 -10.65
N VAL A 42 2.94 4.94 -10.15
CA VAL A 42 1.60 4.33 -10.25
C VAL A 42 0.54 5.21 -9.58
N VAL A 43 0.81 5.69 -8.36
CA VAL A 43 -0.12 6.52 -7.59
C VAL A 43 -0.37 7.88 -8.24
N ARG A 44 0.66 8.54 -8.78
CA ARG A 44 0.48 9.81 -9.51
C ARG A 44 -0.42 9.64 -10.72
N HIS A 45 -0.25 8.55 -11.47
CA HIS A 45 -1.12 8.26 -12.61
C HIS A 45 -2.56 7.93 -12.19
N LYS A 46 -2.75 7.20 -11.08
CA LYS A 46 -4.08 7.00 -10.47
C LYS A 46 -4.71 8.34 -10.06
N LEU A 47 -3.92 9.25 -9.47
CA LEU A 47 -4.37 10.57 -9.04
C LEU A 47 -4.86 11.43 -10.20
N GLU A 48 -4.14 11.44 -11.32
CA GLU A 48 -4.55 12.19 -12.52
C GLU A 48 -5.94 11.75 -13.00
N GLN A 49 -6.19 10.44 -13.02
CA GLN A 49 -7.48 9.87 -13.41
C GLN A 49 -8.61 10.28 -12.45
N VAL A 50 -8.41 10.17 -11.13
CA VAL A 50 -9.46 10.55 -10.16
C VAL A 50 -9.65 12.07 -10.05
N ALA A 51 -8.61 12.87 -10.28
CA ALA A 51 -8.70 14.33 -10.30
C ALA A 51 -9.57 14.83 -11.45
N ALA A 52 -9.50 14.16 -12.62
CA ALA A 52 -10.30 14.50 -13.80
C ALA A 52 -11.82 14.33 -13.57
N LEU A 53 -12.23 13.57 -12.55
CA LEU A 53 -13.64 13.37 -12.21
C LEU A 53 -14.27 14.58 -11.49
N GLY A 54 -13.46 15.50 -10.95
CA GLY A 54 -13.95 16.72 -10.30
C GLY A 54 -14.86 16.47 -9.10
N LEU A 55 -14.65 15.37 -8.37
CA LEU A 55 -15.53 14.98 -7.25
C LEU A 55 -15.44 15.99 -6.09
N PRO A 56 -16.57 16.28 -5.41
CA PRO A 56 -16.60 17.26 -4.32
C PRO A 56 -15.95 16.73 -3.03
N HIS A 57 -15.86 15.40 -2.88
CA HIS A 57 -15.24 14.75 -1.74
C HIS A 57 -13.76 14.43 -2.01
N PRO A 58 -12.88 14.45 -0.99
CA PRO A 58 -11.51 13.97 -1.14
C PRO A 58 -11.48 12.53 -1.66
N VAL A 59 -10.61 12.27 -2.63
CA VAL A 59 -10.39 10.91 -3.16
C VAL A 59 -8.99 10.46 -2.77
N VAL A 60 -8.91 9.27 -2.16
CA VAL A 60 -7.68 8.58 -1.79
C VAL A 60 -7.42 7.46 -2.81
N VAL A 61 -6.19 7.40 -3.31
CA VAL A 61 -5.66 6.28 -4.09
C VAL A 61 -4.43 5.73 -3.38
N GLU A 62 -4.14 4.45 -3.56
CA GLU A 62 -3.00 3.80 -2.92
C GLU A 62 -2.40 2.74 -3.84
N ASP A 63 -1.08 2.60 -3.80
CA ASP A 63 -0.36 1.47 -4.38
C ASP A 63 0.73 0.95 -3.45
N THR A 64 0.98 -0.36 -3.51
CA THR A 64 1.96 -1.03 -2.66
C THR A 64 2.86 -1.94 -3.48
N GLY A 65 4.15 -1.82 -3.27
CA GLY A 65 5.18 -2.62 -3.89
C GLY A 65 6.00 -3.41 -2.87
N LEU A 66 6.71 -4.41 -3.38
CA LEU A 66 7.69 -5.18 -2.61
C LEU A 66 9.02 -5.16 -3.37
N ALA A 67 10.01 -4.52 -2.77
CA ALA A 67 11.36 -4.45 -3.31
C ALA A 67 12.21 -5.56 -2.71
N LEU A 68 12.67 -6.49 -3.55
CA LEU A 68 13.54 -7.58 -3.13
C LEU A 68 14.99 -7.18 -3.39
N GLU A 69 15.85 -7.27 -2.37
CA GLU A 69 17.27 -6.96 -2.54
C GLU A 69 17.93 -7.87 -3.59
N ALA A 70 17.57 -9.16 -3.60
CA ALA A 70 18.11 -10.14 -4.55
C ALA A 70 17.80 -9.81 -6.02
N TRP A 71 16.81 -8.96 -6.29
CA TRP A 71 16.41 -8.54 -7.63
C TRP A 71 16.60 -7.03 -7.86
N ASP A 72 17.55 -6.40 -7.16
CA ASP A 72 17.84 -4.97 -7.29
C ASP A 72 16.59 -4.09 -7.13
N GLY A 73 15.69 -4.47 -6.21
CA GLY A 73 14.46 -3.74 -5.91
C GLY A 73 13.22 -4.17 -6.72
N LEU A 74 13.35 -5.09 -7.66
CA LEU A 74 12.19 -5.72 -8.31
C LEU A 74 11.48 -6.71 -7.36
N PRO A 75 10.19 -7.03 -7.60
CA PRO A 75 9.32 -6.52 -8.67
C PRO A 75 8.73 -5.13 -8.38
N GLY A 76 8.92 -4.58 -7.17
CA GLY A 76 8.38 -3.26 -6.80
C GLY A 76 6.86 -3.26 -6.87
N ALA A 77 6.27 -2.21 -7.45
CA ALA A 77 4.82 -2.06 -7.64
C ALA A 77 4.19 -3.18 -8.51
N LEU A 78 4.98 -3.95 -9.26
CA LEU A 78 4.49 -5.06 -10.07
C LEU A 78 4.19 -6.33 -9.25
N ILE A 79 4.42 -6.30 -7.93
CA ILE A 79 4.32 -7.47 -7.04
C ILE A 79 2.98 -8.22 -7.12
N LYS A 80 1.86 -7.52 -7.34
CA LYS A 80 0.53 -8.13 -7.49
C LYS A 80 0.52 -9.19 -8.59
N TRP A 81 1.17 -8.92 -9.72
CA TRP A 81 1.24 -9.84 -10.85
C TRP A 81 2.08 -11.07 -10.52
N PHE A 82 3.21 -10.88 -9.85
CA PHE A 82 4.09 -11.98 -9.43
C PHE A 82 3.38 -12.91 -8.45
N VAL A 83 2.75 -12.35 -7.41
CA VAL A 83 2.01 -13.15 -6.43
C VAL A 83 0.77 -13.79 -7.05
N GLY A 84 0.05 -13.10 -7.94
CA GLY A 84 -1.13 -13.66 -8.60
C GLY A 84 -0.84 -14.89 -9.45
N HIS A 85 0.36 -14.99 -10.03
CA HIS A 85 0.76 -16.13 -10.87
C HIS A 85 1.54 -17.20 -10.10
N LEU A 86 2.46 -16.78 -9.23
CA LEU A 86 3.35 -17.71 -8.52
C LEU A 86 2.76 -18.15 -7.17
N GLY A 87 2.02 -17.28 -6.49
CA GLY A 87 1.79 -17.36 -5.06
C GLY A 87 3.01 -16.90 -4.25
N ALA A 88 2.81 -16.64 -2.96
CA ALA A 88 3.83 -16.08 -2.08
C ALA A 88 5.05 -17.01 -1.89
N GLN A 89 4.82 -18.29 -1.59
CA GLN A 89 5.90 -19.25 -1.36
C GLN A 89 6.77 -19.44 -2.61
N ARG A 90 6.15 -19.61 -3.78
CA ARG A 90 6.90 -19.78 -5.03
C ARG A 90 7.64 -18.51 -5.43
N LEU A 91 7.09 -17.32 -5.15
CA LEU A 91 7.83 -16.07 -5.32
C LEU A 91 9.14 -16.09 -4.52
N LYS A 92 9.10 -16.50 -3.24
CA LYS A 92 10.31 -16.66 -2.42
C LYS A 92 11.30 -17.64 -3.04
N GLU A 93 10.83 -18.80 -3.50
CA GLU A 93 11.68 -19.82 -4.13
C GLU A 93 12.36 -19.32 -5.41
N VAL A 94 11.63 -18.60 -6.26
CA VAL A 94 12.19 -18.02 -7.49
C VAL A 94 13.14 -16.87 -7.17
N ALA A 95 12.84 -16.09 -6.14
CA ALA A 95 13.67 -14.97 -5.74
C ALA A 95 15.02 -15.39 -5.16
N LEU A 96 15.02 -16.41 -4.30
CA LEU A 96 16.17 -16.76 -3.46
C LEU A 96 16.75 -18.14 -3.75
N GLY A 97 16.10 -18.96 -4.57
CA GLY A 97 16.48 -20.36 -4.78
C GLY A 97 16.49 -21.15 -3.46
N ALA A 98 17.55 -21.92 -3.24
CA ALA A 98 17.81 -22.64 -1.99
C ALA A 98 18.50 -21.76 -0.91
N GLY A 99 18.62 -20.44 -1.15
CA GLY A 99 19.26 -19.50 -0.25
C GLY A 99 18.49 -19.22 1.05
N GLY A 100 19.18 -18.62 2.02
CA GLY A 100 18.60 -18.15 3.27
C GLY A 100 17.78 -16.87 3.12
N PRO A 101 17.25 -16.30 4.22
CA PRO A 101 16.46 -15.07 4.17
C PRO A 101 17.23 -13.93 3.51
N ALA A 102 16.55 -13.15 2.68
CA ALA A 102 17.12 -11.97 2.02
C ALA A 102 16.33 -10.72 2.38
N ARG A 103 17.00 -9.56 2.40
CA ARG A 103 16.34 -8.30 2.74
C ARG A 103 15.30 -7.95 1.70
N ALA A 104 14.21 -7.37 2.18
CA ALA A 104 13.19 -6.77 1.35
C ALA A 104 12.61 -5.54 2.04
N THR A 105 12.12 -4.60 1.24
CA THR A 105 11.43 -3.41 1.72
C THR A 105 10.06 -3.37 1.06
N ALA A 106 9.02 -3.34 1.87
CA ALA A 106 7.68 -3.03 1.39
C ALA A 106 7.50 -1.51 1.33
N VAL A 107 6.95 -1.00 0.24
CA VAL A 107 6.75 0.44 0.03
C VAL A 107 5.29 0.67 -0.33
N SER A 108 4.64 1.64 0.31
CA SER A 108 3.32 2.12 -0.10
C SER A 108 3.40 3.60 -0.43
N ALA A 109 2.69 4.00 -1.48
CA ALA A 109 2.38 5.39 -1.77
C ALA A 109 0.88 5.63 -1.56
N VAL A 110 0.54 6.71 -0.86
CA VAL A 110 -0.83 7.19 -0.69
C VAL A 110 -0.96 8.52 -1.41
N GLY A 111 -1.90 8.60 -2.32
CA GLY A 111 -2.25 9.82 -3.04
C GLY A 111 -3.61 10.35 -2.60
N VAL A 112 -3.72 11.67 -2.43
CA VAL A 112 -5.02 12.33 -2.20
C VAL A 112 -5.22 13.48 -3.18
N VAL A 113 -6.43 13.58 -3.73
CA VAL A 113 -6.92 14.76 -4.44
C VAL A 113 -8.09 15.40 -3.68
N HIS A 114 -8.04 16.72 -3.51
CA HIS A 114 -9.16 17.50 -2.96
C HIS A 114 -9.11 18.96 -3.43
N GLY A 115 -10.21 19.45 -4.01
CA GLY A 115 -10.31 20.84 -4.48
C GLY A 115 -9.30 21.18 -5.59
N GLY A 116 -8.99 20.21 -6.47
CA GLY A 116 -8.02 20.37 -7.56
C GLY A 116 -6.56 20.22 -7.16
N GLU A 117 -6.23 20.09 -5.87
CA GLU A 117 -4.86 19.84 -5.41
C GLU A 117 -4.61 18.36 -5.17
N CYS A 118 -3.44 17.89 -5.62
CA CYS A 118 -2.97 16.52 -5.44
C CYS A 118 -1.73 16.48 -4.52
N ARG A 119 -1.67 15.48 -3.64
CA ARG A 119 -0.49 15.19 -2.81
C ARG A 119 -0.23 13.69 -2.75
N VAL A 120 1.04 13.33 -2.63
CA VAL A 120 1.51 11.93 -2.51
C VAL A 120 2.49 11.85 -1.36
N TRP A 121 2.36 10.79 -0.56
CA TRP A 121 3.28 10.44 0.52
C TRP A 121 3.67 8.97 0.39
N GLU A 122 4.90 8.65 0.77
CA GLU A 122 5.40 7.28 0.80
C GLU A 122 5.66 6.83 2.24
N GLY A 123 5.42 5.55 2.48
CA GLY A 123 5.84 4.86 3.70
C GLY A 123 6.58 3.58 3.33
N ARG A 124 7.49 3.17 4.20
CA ARG A 124 8.37 2.01 3.99
C ARG A 124 8.34 1.11 5.22
N LEU A 125 8.47 -0.18 4.98
CA LEU A 125 8.63 -1.18 6.03
C LEU A 125 9.76 -2.12 5.64
N ASP A 126 10.80 -2.16 6.45
CA ASP A 126 11.93 -3.05 6.24
C ASP A 126 11.65 -4.43 6.84
N GLY A 127 12.19 -5.45 6.18
CA GLY A 127 12.01 -6.83 6.56
C GLY A 127 12.87 -7.77 5.76
N ARG A 128 12.45 -9.03 5.73
CA ARG A 128 13.12 -10.08 4.97
C ARG A 128 12.15 -11.09 4.41
N ILE A 129 12.54 -11.72 3.32
CA ILE A 129 11.78 -12.80 2.72
C ILE A 129 12.12 -14.13 3.40
N VAL A 130 11.09 -14.85 3.82
CA VAL A 130 11.14 -16.12 4.57
C VAL A 130 10.15 -17.13 3.98
N ASP A 131 10.18 -18.36 4.50
CA ASP A 131 9.13 -19.34 4.18
C ASP A 131 7.77 -18.88 4.70
N ALA A 132 6.73 -19.13 3.90
CA ALA A 132 5.38 -18.62 4.10
C ALA A 132 4.77 -19.09 5.44
N ARG A 133 4.23 -18.14 6.20
CA ARG A 133 3.49 -18.38 7.45
C ARG A 133 2.29 -17.43 7.53
N GLY A 134 1.24 -17.83 8.25
CA GLY A 134 0.02 -17.03 8.42
C GLY A 134 -0.95 -17.07 7.23
N GLU A 135 -2.07 -16.34 7.34
CA GLU A 135 -3.24 -16.49 6.45
C GLU A 135 -3.64 -15.23 5.68
N LEU A 136 -2.89 -14.13 5.82
CA LEU A 136 -3.16 -12.89 5.06
C LEU A 136 -2.74 -13.02 3.59
N GLY A 137 -3.50 -12.39 2.70
CA GLY A 137 -3.31 -12.49 1.25
C GLY A 137 -2.07 -11.77 0.70
N GLY A 138 -1.84 -11.93 -0.60
CA GLY A 138 -0.73 -11.27 -1.28
C GLY A 138 0.62 -11.90 -0.94
N TRP A 139 1.66 -11.07 -0.87
CA TRP A 139 3.02 -11.48 -0.50
C TRP A 139 3.25 -11.49 1.02
N THR A 140 2.26 -11.09 1.81
CA THR A 140 2.38 -10.92 3.26
C THR A 140 2.82 -12.19 4.02
N PRO A 141 2.53 -13.43 3.57
CA PRO A 141 3.03 -14.63 4.24
C PRO A 141 4.53 -14.84 4.18
N VAL A 142 5.21 -14.30 3.16
CA VAL A 142 6.67 -14.47 3.00
C VAL A 142 7.46 -13.26 3.46
N PHE A 143 6.80 -12.20 3.94
CA PHE A 143 7.49 -11.00 4.40
C PHE A 143 7.48 -10.93 5.93
N GLU A 144 8.63 -11.20 6.52
CA GLU A 144 8.87 -11.04 7.95
C GLU A 144 9.29 -9.60 8.26
N VAL A 145 8.57 -8.97 9.19
CA VAL A 145 8.85 -7.59 9.59
C VAL A 145 10.10 -7.55 10.46
N ALA A 146 11.01 -6.62 10.17
CA ALA A 146 12.24 -6.45 10.93
C ALA A 146 11.97 -6.36 12.44
N ASP A 147 12.79 -7.06 13.23
CA ASP A 147 12.77 -7.06 14.70
C ASP A 147 11.48 -7.58 15.36
N THR A 148 10.59 -8.25 14.61
CA THR A 148 9.35 -8.85 15.16
C THR A 148 9.36 -10.37 15.23
N GLY A 149 10.12 -11.03 14.34
CA GLY A 149 10.06 -12.49 14.15
C GLY A 149 8.73 -12.99 13.55
N GLN A 150 7.83 -12.09 13.15
CA GLN A 150 6.52 -12.41 12.59
C GLN A 150 6.41 -11.93 11.14
N THR A 151 5.76 -12.73 10.32
CA THR A 151 5.30 -12.29 9.00
C THR A 151 4.10 -11.36 9.13
N LEU A 152 3.89 -10.47 8.16
CA LEU A 152 2.68 -9.62 8.15
C LEU A 152 1.39 -10.45 8.18
N ALA A 153 1.43 -11.69 7.69
CA ALA A 153 0.30 -12.60 7.71
C ALA A 153 0.07 -13.34 9.02
N GLU A 154 1.05 -13.36 9.92
CA GLU A 154 0.91 -13.87 11.29
C GLU A 154 0.41 -12.79 12.26
N MET A 155 0.47 -11.51 11.87
CA MET A 155 0.08 -10.39 12.72
C MET A 155 -1.44 -10.23 12.78
N SER A 156 -1.93 -9.90 13.98
CA SER A 156 -3.30 -9.42 14.15
C SER A 156 -3.51 -8.10 13.39
N PHE A 157 -4.76 -7.71 13.17
CA PHE A 157 -5.03 -6.39 12.57
C PHE A 157 -4.45 -5.24 13.40
N GLU A 158 -4.58 -5.32 14.72
CA GLU A 158 -4.06 -4.30 15.64
C GLU A 158 -2.54 -4.17 15.53
N ASP A 159 -1.82 -5.30 15.49
CA ASP A 159 -0.37 -5.29 15.31
C ASP A 159 0.02 -4.81 13.93
N ARG A 160 -0.69 -5.25 12.88
CA ARG A 160 -0.44 -4.80 11.50
C ARG A 160 -0.56 -3.29 11.36
N LEU A 161 -1.52 -2.65 12.03
CA LEU A 161 -1.62 -1.19 12.05
C LEU A 161 -0.41 -0.50 12.70
N ARG A 162 0.36 -1.18 13.55
CA ARG A 162 1.58 -0.61 14.14
C ARG A 162 2.75 -0.60 13.16
N TYR A 163 2.78 -1.56 12.22
CA TYR A 163 3.93 -1.78 11.33
C TYR A 163 3.65 -1.45 9.86
N THR A 164 2.41 -1.49 9.41
CA THR A 164 2.06 -1.36 7.98
C THR A 164 2.71 -0.13 7.37
N MET A 165 3.35 -0.33 6.22
CA MET A 165 3.95 0.73 5.41
C MET A 165 2.93 1.79 4.96
N ARG A 166 1.62 1.51 5.08
CA ARG A 166 0.55 2.45 4.73
C ARG A 166 0.25 3.46 5.82
N ARG A 167 0.61 3.19 7.09
CA ARG A 167 0.12 3.99 8.22
C ARG A 167 0.61 5.43 8.16
N GLU A 168 1.93 5.61 8.11
CA GLU A 168 2.53 6.94 8.08
C GLU A 168 2.00 7.80 6.92
N PRO A 169 1.97 7.34 5.64
CA PRO A 169 1.43 8.15 4.55
C PRO A 169 -0.09 8.39 4.67
N LEU A 170 -0.87 7.48 5.27
CA LEU A 170 -2.28 7.73 5.59
C LEU A 170 -2.46 8.78 6.69
N GLU A 171 -1.60 8.79 7.72
CA GLU A 171 -1.62 9.80 8.79
C GLU A 171 -1.27 11.19 8.22
N HIS A 172 -0.25 11.29 7.37
CA HIS A 172 0.08 12.51 6.64
C HIS A 172 -1.07 13.00 5.76
N ALA A 173 -1.74 12.09 5.04
CA ALA A 173 -2.92 12.41 4.26
C ALA A 173 -4.05 12.98 5.13
N ARG A 174 -4.29 12.41 6.31
CA ARG A 174 -5.31 12.87 7.25
C ARG A 174 -4.99 14.27 7.79
N GLU A 175 -3.74 14.51 8.16
CA GLU A 175 -3.28 15.83 8.61
C GLU A 175 -3.41 16.89 7.53
N TRP A 176 -3.08 16.53 6.28
CA TRP A 176 -3.22 17.43 5.14
C TRP A 176 -4.68 17.81 4.91
N LEU A 177 -5.60 16.84 4.93
CA LEU A 177 -7.04 17.09 4.77
C LEU A 177 -7.63 17.90 5.93
N THR A 178 -7.25 17.59 7.16
CA THR A 178 -7.75 18.28 8.37
C THR A 178 -7.38 19.76 8.35
N ARG A 179 -6.14 20.09 7.98
CA ARG A 179 -5.68 21.48 7.87
C ARG A 179 -6.47 22.28 6.83
N ARG A 180 -6.94 21.65 5.75
CA ARG A 180 -7.73 22.30 4.71
C ARG A 180 -9.17 22.53 5.12
N GLN A 181 -9.78 21.59 5.83
CA GLN A 181 -11.12 21.81 6.38
C GLN A 181 -11.15 22.97 7.38
N ALA A 182 -10.10 23.10 8.22
CA ALA A 182 -9.98 24.21 9.15
C ALA A 182 -9.73 25.58 8.47
N ALA A 183 -9.22 25.61 7.24
CA ALA A 183 -8.97 26.84 6.49
C ALA A 183 -10.20 27.35 5.71
N VAL A 184 -11.23 26.51 5.54
CA VAL A 184 -12.46 26.83 4.80
C VAL A 184 -13.65 27.08 5.76
N ALA A 185 -13.52 26.68 7.03
CA ALA A 185 -14.47 26.95 8.11
C ALA A 185 -14.22 28.33 8.75
#